data_AF-A0A950G983-F1
#
_entry.id   AF-A0A950G983-F1
#
_cell.length_a   1.000
_cell.length_b   1.000
_cell.length_c   1.000
_cell.angle_alpha   90.00
_cell.angle_beta   90.00
_cell.angle_gamma   90.00
#
_symmetry.space_group_name_H-M   'P 1'
#
loop_
_entity.id
_entity.type
_entity.pdbx_description
1 polymer ?
#
loop_
_entity_poly.entity_id
_entity_poly.type
_entity_poly.pdbx_seq_one_letter_code
_entity_poly.pdbx_strand_id
1 'polypeptide(L)'
;MAGHYTEMLTGALIAGVVFGLYYTLVGLGLNLVFGVMRIVNLAHGDFLMLGGITACLLFASLGLHPLGTALLVVVVFLLIGLPIYYLVVPRLLRSRDPEMLSL
;
A
#
# COMPACT_ATOMS: atom_id res chain seq x y z
N MET A 1 34.27 26.49 4.78
CA MET A 1 34.21 25.00 4.78
C MET A 1 33.41 24.42 5.94
N ALA A 2 33.53 24.91 7.19
CA ALA A 2 32.75 24.38 8.33
C ALA A 2 31.22 24.49 8.19
N GLY A 3 30.71 25.56 7.55
CA GLY A 3 29.27 25.79 7.37
C GLY A 3 28.55 24.75 6.50
N HIS A 4 29.21 24.19 5.48
CA HIS A 4 28.60 23.16 4.62
C HIS A 4 28.33 21.86 5.37
N TYR A 5 29.19 21.47 6.32
CA TYR A 5 28.96 20.25 7.11
C TYR A 5 27.76 20.42 8.06
N THR A 6 27.58 21.61 8.63
CA THR A 6 26.42 21.90 9.48
C THR A 6 25.11 21.95 8.68
N GLU A 7 25.15 22.47 7.45
CA GLU A 7 24.01 22.47 6.52
C GLU A 7 23.65 21.04 6.07
N MET A 8 24.65 20.20 5.81
CA MET A 8 24.44 18.78 5.51
C MET A 8 23.85 18.01 6.69
N LEU A 9 24.32 18.28 7.92
CA LEU A 9 23.81 17.62 9.12
C LEU A 9 22.36 18.01 9.41
N THR A 10 22.02 19.30 9.31
CA THR A 10 20.63 19.76 9.51
C THR A 10 19.70 19.20 8.44
N GLY A 11 20.14 19.18 7.17
CA GLY A 11 19.40 18.56 6.07
C GLY A 11 19.16 17.07 6.29
N ALA A 12 20.18 16.32 6.74
CA ALA A 12 20.07 14.90 7.02
C ALA A 12 19.11 14.60 8.20
N LEU A 13 19.15 15.40 9.26
CA LEU A 13 18.23 15.27 10.40
C LEU A 13 16.77 15.53 9.98
N ILE A 14 16.53 16.59 9.20
CA ILE A 14 15.19 16.90 8.69
C ILE A 14 14.69 15.77 7.79
N ALA A 15 15.51 15.31 6.85
CA ALA A 15 15.16 14.19 5.97
C ALA A 15 14.86 12.92 6.78
N GLY A 16 15.69 12.60 7.77
CA GLY A 16 15.49 11.45 8.65
C GLY A 16 14.16 11.50 9.41
N VAL A 17 13.80 12.66 9.97
CA VAL A 17 12.50 12.83 10.66
C VAL A 17 11.34 12.70 9.68
N VAL A 18 11.43 13.31 8.49
CA VAL A 18 10.36 13.24 7.46
C VAL A 18 10.16 11.80 6.99
N PHE A 19 11.23 11.08 6.67
CA PHE A 19 11.13 9.67 6.29
C PHE A 19 10.64 8.80 7.45
N GLY A 20 11.07 9.06 8.68
CA GLY A 20 10.60 8.36 9.87
C GLY A 20 9.09 8.53 10.07
N LEU A 21 8.58 9.75 9.95
CA LEU A 21 7.14 10.05 10.01
C LEU A 21 6.38 9.35 8.87
N TYR A 22 6.92 9.37 7.65
CA TYR A 22 6.32 8.69 6.51
C TYR A 22 6.17 7.18 6.74
N TYR A 23 7.25 6.49 7.12
CA TYR A 23 7.20 5.05 7.38
C TYR A 23 6.33 4.71 8.60
N THR A 24 6.30 5.58 9.62
CA THR A 24 5.40 5.40 10.77
C THR A 24 3.94 5.50 10.35
N LEU A 25 3.57 6.47 9.51
CA LEU A 25 2.21 6.58 8.98
C LEU A 25 1.80 5.32 8.21
N VAL A 26 2.69 4.81 7.35
CA VAL A 26 2.45 3.59 6.57
C VAL A 26 2.22 2.40 7.50
N GLY A 27 3.10 2.21 8.50
CA GLY A 27 2.96 1.15 9.49
C GLY A 27 1.71 1.28 10.35
N LEU A 28 1.32 2.50 10.74
CA LEU A 28 0.11 2.77 11.51
C LEU A 28 -1.14 2.43 10.70
N GLY A 29 -1.16 2.73 9.40
CA GLY A 29 -2.23 2.31 8.49
C GLY A 29 -2.41 0.80 8.45
N LEU A 30 -1.31 0.05 8.30
CA LEU A 30 -1.33 -1.41 8.35
C LEU A 30 -1.81 -1.92 9.72
N ASN A 31 -1.33 -1.34 10.80
CA ASN A 31 -1.76 -1.70 12.16
C ASN A 31 -3.25 -1.44 12.39
N LEU A 32 -3.83 -0.36 11.84
CA LEU A 32 -5.27 -0.11 11.92
C LEU A 32 -6.08 -1.13 11.12
N VAL A 33 -5.63 -1.47 9.91
CA VAL A 33 -6.27 -2.49 9.06
C VAL A 33 -6.32 -3.83 9.78
N PHE A 34 -5.19 -4.31 10.31
CA PHE A 34 -5.13 -5.57 11.06
C PHE A 34 -5.75 -5.49 12.45
N GLY A 35 -5.69 -4.34 13.12
CA GLY A 35 -6.22 -4.16 14.47
C GLY A 35 -7.75 -4.19 14.53
N VAL A 36 -8.43 -3.78 13.46
CA VAL A 36 -9.91 -3.81 13.38
C VAL A 36 -10.43 -5.10 12.76
N MET A 37 -9.69 -5.70 11.81
CA MET A 37 -10.09 -6.97 11.20
C MET A 37 -9.77 -8.14 12.14
N ARG A 38 -10.79 -8.73 12.78
CA ARG A 38 -10.67 -9.96 13.61
C ARG A 38 -10.38 -11.23 12.79
N ILE A 39 -9.91 -11.09 11.54
CA ILE A 39 -9.73 -12.14 10.54
C ILE A 39 -8.37 -11.91 9.85
N VAL A 40 -7.59 -12.97 9.70
CA VAL A 40 -6.32 -12.95 8.96
C VAL A 40 -6.64 -12.95 7.47
N ASN A 41 -6.24 -11.90 6.75
CA ASN A 41 -6.36 -11.80 5.29
C ASN A 41 -4.98 -12.04 4.67
N LEU A 42 -4.70 -13.26 4.17
CA LEU A 42 -3.40 -13.57 3.58
C LEU A 42 -3.18 -12.86 2.23
N ALA A 43 -4.27 -12.59 1.51
CA ALA A 43 -4.22 -11.90 0.23
C ALA A 43 -3.79 -10.42 0.35
N HIS A 44 -3.83 -9.83 1.55
CA HIS A 44 -3.48 -8.42 1.75
C HIS A 44 -2.04 -8.11 1.28
N GLY A 45 -1.09 -8.99 1.59
CA GLY A 45 0.30 -8.85 1.17
C GLY A 45 0.48 -8.96 -0.35
N ASP A 46 -0.23 -9.89 -0.97
CA ASP A 46 -0.18 -10.11 -2.42
C ASP A 46 -0.77 -8.92 -3.18
N PHE A 47 -1.89 -8.36 -2.74
CA PHE A 47 -2.47 -7.16 -3.35
C PHE A 47 -1.57 -5.93 -3.18
N LEU A 48 -0.88 -5.78 -2.04
CA LEU A 48 0.08 -4.71 -1.81
C LEU A 48 1.26 -4.82 -2.80
N MET A 49 1.82 -6.03 -2.95
CA MET A 49 2.92 -6.30 -3.90
C MET A 49 2.49 -6.07 -5.35
N LEU A 50 1.31 -6.57 -5.73
CA LEU A 50 0.77 -6.38 -7.07
C LEU A 50 0.55 -4.89 -7.39
N GLY A 51 0.02 -4.11 -6.44
CA GLY A 51 -0.14 -2.66 -6.60
C GLY A 51 1.19 -1.96 -6.82
N GLY A 52 2.20 -2.29 -5.99
CA GLY A 52 3.55 -1.72 -6.09
C GLY A 52 4.27 -2.05 -7.41
N ILE A 53 4.23 -3.32 -7.83
CA ILE A 53 4.82 -3.76 -9.10
C ILE A 53 4.12 -3.08 -10.27
N THR A 54 2.79 -3.03 -10.26
CA THR A 54 2.00 -2.37 -11.31
C THR A 54 2.32 -0.88 -11.39
N ALA A 55 2.46 -0.21 -10.25
CA ALA A 55 2.90 1.19 -10.19
C ALA A 55 4.30 1.39 -10.78
N CYS A 56 5.24 0.50 -10.47
CA CYS A 56 6.59 0.54 -11.04
C CYS A 56 6.58 0.36 -12.56
N LEU A 57 5.82 -0.63 -13.06
CA LEU A 57 5.70 -0.89 -14.49
C LEU A 57 5.01 0.26 -15.25
N LEU A 58 3.94 0.83 -14.69
CA LEU A 58 3.26 2.00 -15.27
C LEU A 58 4.16 3.23 -15.26
N PHE A 59 4.93 3.45 -14.19
CA PHE A 59 5.89 4.54 -14.13
C PHE A 59 6.99 4.39 -15.19
N ALA A 60 7.55 3.19 -15.32
CA ALA A 60 8.60 2.89 -16.29
C ALA A 60 8.11 2.98 -17.75
N SER A 61 6.85 2.64 -18.02
CA SER A 61 6.29 2.62 -19.38
C SER A 61 5.70 3.96 -19.84
N LEU A 62 4.98 4.67 -18.95
CA LEU A 62 4.26 5.89 -19.30
C LEU A 62 5.06 7.16 -19.02
N GLY A 63 6.14 7.08 -18.23
CA GLY A 63 6.96 8.24 -17.85
C GLY A 63 6.17 9.31 -17.06
N LEU A 64 5.01 8.94 -16.51
CA LEU A 64 4.14 9.85 -15.77
C LEU A 64 4.75 10.22 -14.41
N HIS A 65 4.34 11.39 -13.90
CA HIS A 65 4.75 11.82 -12.57
C HIS A 65 4.36 10.76 -11.52
N PRO A 66 5.19 10.46 -10.50
CA PRO A 66 4.94 9.38 -9.54
C PRO A 66 3.55 9.46 -8.87
N LEU A 67 3.07 10.67 -8.57
CA LEU A 67 1.71 10.89 -8.06
C LEU A 67 0.60 10.53 -9.06
N GLY A 68 0.80 10.85 -10.35
CA GLY A 68 -0.17 10.52 -11.40
C GLY A 68 -0.25 9.01 -11.61
N THR A 69 0.89 8.33 -11.60
CA THR A 69 0.95 6.87 -11.68
C THR A 69 0.28 6.22 -10.47
N ALA A 70 0.51 6.73 -9.25
CA ALA A 70 -0.15 6.22 -8.05
C ALA A 70 -1.68 6.34 -8.15
N LEU A 71 -2.20 7.48 -8.61
CA LEU A 71 -3.63 7.68 -8.79
C LEU A 71 -4.22 6.73 -9.84
N LEU A 72 -3.50 6.53 -10.95
CA LEU A 72 -3.90 5.59 -12.01
C LEU A 72 -3.97 4.15 -11.49
N VAL A 73 -2.98 3.72 -10.70
CA VAL A 73 -2.96 2.39 -10.08
C VAL A 73 -4.15 2.19 -9.15
N VAL A 74 -4.49 3.19 -8.34
CA VAL A 74 -5.69 3.16 -7.48
C VAL A 74 -6.95 2.94 -8.32
N VAL A 75 -7.11 3.68 -9.42
CA VAL A 75 -8.27 3.53 -10.32
C VAL A 75 -8.31 2.13 -10.94
N VAL A 76 -7.18 1.64 -11.44
CA VAL A 76 -7.09 0.30 -12.06
C VAL A 76 -7.42 -0.80 -11.06
N PHE A 77 -6.83 -0.78 -9.86
CA PHE A 77 -7.10 -1.77 -8.81
C PHE A 77 -8.52 -1.67 -8.26
N LEU A 78 -9.12 -0.48 -8.23
CA LEU A 78 -10.51 -0.31 -7.85
C LEU A 78 -11.44 -0.92 -8.90
N LEU A 79 -11.19 -0.69 -10.19
CA LEU A 79 -11.98 -1.26 -11.28
C LEU A 79 -11.88 -2.79 -11.35
N ILE A 80 -10.74 -3.38 -10.96
CA ILE A 80 -10.55 -4.84 -10.89
C ILE A 80 -11.10 -5.40 -9.57
N GLY A 81 -10.89 -4.70 -8.46
CA GLY A 81 -11.28 -5.15 -7.13
C GLY A 81 -12.79 -5.14 -6.93
N LEU A 82 -13.51 -4.17 -7.50
CA LEU A 82 -14.98 -4.09 -7.41
C LEU A 82 -15.68 -5.36 -7.92
N PRO A 83 -15.46 -5.82 -9.17
CA PRO A 83 -16.10 -7.01 -9.68
C PRO A 83 -15.66 -8.27 -8.93
N ILE A 84 -14.40 -8.37 -8.51
CA ILE A 84 -13.93 -9.48 -7.67
C ILE A 84 -14.71 -9.50 -6.35
N TYR A 85 -14.85 -8.35 -5.68
CA TYR A 85 -15.62 -8.24 -4.45
C TYR A 85 -17.06 -8.73 -4.65
N TYR A 86 -17.77 -8.20 -5.64
CA TYR A 86 -19.18 -8.57 -5.87
C TYR A 86 -19.38 -10.01 -6.36
N LEU A 87 -18.41 -10.61 -7.06
CA LEU A 87 -18.53 -11.97 -7.58
C LEU A 87 -18.06 -13.04 -6.59
N VAL A 88 -17.03 -12.74 -5.80
CA VAL A 88 -16.33 -13.72 -4.95
C VAL A 88 -16.83 -13.62 -3.51
N VAL A 89 -16.94 -12.43 -2.94
CA VAL A 89 -17.28 -12.26 -1.51
C VAL A 89 -18.67 -12.82 -1.16
N PRO A 90 -19.75 -12.52 -1.91
CA PRO A 90 -21.07 -13.12 -1.64
C PRO A 90 -21.10 -14.64 -1.80
N ARG A 91 -20.23 -15.21 -2.66
CA ARG A 91 -20.12 -16.66 -2.84
C ARG A 91 -19.40 -17.31 -1.66
N LEU A 92 -18.30 -16.70 -1.19
CA LEU A 92 -17.54 -17.19 -0.05
C LEU A 92 -18.32 -17.11 1.26
N LEU A 93 -19.05 -16.01 1.49
CA LEU A 93 -19.89 -15.83 2.68
C LEU A 93 -21.08 -16.83 2.75
N ARG A 94 -21.41 -17.48 1.64
CA ARG A 94 -22.48 -18.49 1.58
C ARG A 94 -21.99 -19.91 1.87
N SER A 95 -20.69 -20.17 1.77
CA SER A 95 -20.07 -21.45 2.15
C SER A 95 -19.94 -21.53 3.67
N ARG A 96 -20.39 -22.64 4.27
CA ARG A 96 -20.53 -22.81 5.74
C ARG A 96 -19.24 -23.20 6.46
N ASP A 97 -18.10 -23.24 5.77
CA ASP A 97 -16.84 -23.73 6.34
C ASP A 97 -16.00 -22.56 6.90
N PRO A 98 -15.82 -22.48 8.24
CA PRO A 98 -15.14 -21.35 8.87
C PRO A 98 -13.65 -21.24 8.52
N GLU A 99 -13.02 -22.32 8.03
CA GLU A 99 -11.61 -22.32 7.65
C GLU A 99 -11.31 -21.50 6.38
N MET A 100 -12.30 -21.30 5.50
CA MET A 100 -12.16 -20.48 4.29
C MET A 100 -12.12 -18.97 4.58
N LEU A 101 -12.53 -18.54 5.77
CA LEU A 101 -12.52 -17.12 6.13
C LEU A 101 -11.14 -16.63 6.59
N SER A 102 -10.25 -17.55 7.00
CA SER A 102 -8.91 -17.24 7.54
C SER A 102 -7.76 -17.38 6.54
N LEU A 103 -8.03 -17.89 5.34
CA LEU A 103 -7.10 -17.89 4.20
C LEU A 103 -7.29 -16.59 3.40
#